data_AF-A0A932KSG6-F1
#
_entry.id   AF-A0A932KSG6-F1
#
_cell.length_a   1.000
_cell.length_b   1.000
_cell.length_c   1.000
_cell.angle_alpha   90.00
_cell.angle_beta   90.00
_cell.angle_gamma   90.00
#
_symmetry.space_group_name_H-M   'P 1'
#
loop_
_entity.id
_entity.type
_entity.pdbx_description
1 polymer ?
#
loop_
_entity_poly.entity_id
_entity_poly.type
_entity_poly.pdbx_seq_one_letter_code
_entity_poly.pdbx_strand_id
1 'polypeptide(L)'
;MNKFQTLSRKYYLPYDKVKVAEIFNELVTSRSENQRKILLDRYSPFINILKDRFKNLVYERNKLAQIKGFNNFFDYVADWDKVPARKLENFLKNAVETSQKILDNLPEKFKEPAWLTGNYNNLNFYGQVENMKIRIPDDVFEFLIKKINVKNDVLSKIVVQETNDTLYSAEPEVYQGNVIIKYSKSGRRIEDAIGFSHECGHAIELLSLIKKNIKPTGKPSYYHEEKAVDIELRYAKSLSRNIIKARVGNFLYTFANSLFEHEIYNNPDCDYEVAYANSRNNVCRQLNQIRNPFYVFNTFLVEYPCYSTIYSVIYNSNYKNIFVE
;
A
#
# COMPACT_ATOMS: atom_id res chain seq x y z
N MET A 1 18.93 6.56 -0.66
CA MET A 1 17.89 7.31 -1.40
C MET A 1 17.65 6.58 -2.72
N ASN A 2 16.43 6.09 -2.95
CA ASN A 2 16.12 5.25 -4.09
C ASN A 2 16.21 6.07 -5.40
N LYS A 3 16.86 5.54 -6.45
CA LYS A 3 16.99 6.21 -7.77
C LYS A 3 15.62 6.63 -8.35
N PHE A 4 14.54 5.94 -7.97
CA PHE A 4 13.17 6.29 -8.39
C PHE A 4 12.68 7.60 -7.79
N GLN A 5 13.01 7.86 -6.52
CA GLN A 5 12.65 9.12 -5.85
C GLN A 5 13.35 10.33 -6.49
N THR A 6 14.53 10.15 -7.09
CA THR A 6 15.23 11.22 -7.82
C THR A 6 14.46 11.67 -9.06
N LEU A 7 13.88 10.74 -9.83
CA LEU A 7 13.05 11.08 -10.99
C LEU A 7 11.77 11.80 -10.53
N SER A 8 11.12 11.29 -9.49
CA SER A 8 9.95 11.95 -8.90
C SER A 8 10.28 13.37 -8.44
N ARG A 9 11.45 13.58 -7.82
CA ARG A 9 11.92 14.91 -7.40
C ARG A 9 12.23 15.85 -8.54
N LYS A 10 12.71 15.34 -9.67
CA LYS A 10 13.03 16.15 -10.84
C LYS A 10 11.78 16.56 -11.62
N TYR A 11 10.85 15.64 -11.82
CA TYR A 11 9.74 15.80 -12.75
C TYR A 11 8.39 16.09 -12.09
N TYR A 12 8.24 15.82 -10.78
CA TYR A 12 6.96 15.91 -10.08
C TYR A 12 7.00 16.74 -8.79
N LEU A 13 7.96 16.47 -7.90
CA LEU A 13 7.97 17.00 -6.53
C LEU A 13 8.62 18.37 -6.27
N PRO A 14 9.26 19.11 -7.20
CA PRO A 14 9.87 20.38 -6.81
C PRO A 14 8.86 21.46 -6.42
N TYR A 15 7.55 21.25 -6.60
CA TYR A 15 6.54 22.24 -6.22
C TYR A 15 5.28 21.55 -5.69
N ASP A 16 4.91 21.89 -4.46
CA ASP A 16 3.56 21.75 -3.88
C ASP A 16 3.13 20.44 -3.22
N LYS A 17 4.02 19.68 -2.53
CA LYS A 17 3.55 18.59 -1.63
C LYS A 17 2.49 19.07 -0.62
N VAL A 18 2.70 20.26 -0.07
CA VAL A 18 1.79 20.89 0.90
C VAL A 18 0.44 21.17 0.24
N LYS A 19 0.42 21.88 -0.89
CA LYS A 19 -0.83 22.19 -1.60
C LYS A 19 -1.53 20.96 -2.18
N VAL A 20 -0.78 19.96 -2.67
CA VAL A 20 -1.33 18.66 -3.08
C VAL A 20 -2.06 18.02 -1.90
N ALA A 21 -1.44 18.01 -0.71
CA ALA A 21 -2.06 17.49 0.49
C ALA A 21 -3.26 18.33 0.94
N GLU A 22 -3.19 19.66 0.87
CA GLU A 22 -4.30 20.56 1.20
C GLU A 22 -5.51 20.34 0.28
N ILE A 23 -5.29 20.34 -1.04
CA ILE A 23 -6.34 20.10 -2.04
C ILE A 23 -6.94 18.72 -1.86
N PHE A 24 -6.09 17.70 -1.69
CA PHE A 24 -6.56 16.34 -1.44
C PHE A 24 -7.41 16.28 -0.18
N ASN A 25 -6.96 16.89 0.92
CA ASN A 25 -7.71 16.97 2.17
C ASN A 25 -9.06 17.67 2.00
N GLU A 26 -9.15 18.77 1.26
CA GLU A 26 -10.41 19.45 0.98
C GLU A 26 -11.35 18.58 0.14
N LEU A 27 -10.81 17.89 -0.88
CA LEU A 27 -11.56 16.96 -1.72
C LEU A 27 -12.09 15.76 -0.92
N VAL A 28 -11.29 15.19 -0.01
CA VAL A 28 -11.68 13.99 0.77
C VAL A 28 -12.55 14.29 1.99
N THR A 29 -12.53 15.52 2.52
CA THR A 29 -13.37 15.93 3.66
C THR A 29 -14.72 16.54 3.24
N SER A 30 -14.86 16.87 1.96
CA SER A 30 -16.12 17.32 1.37
C SER A 30 -17.25 16.29 1.53
N ARG A 31 -18.41 16.74 2.04
CA ARG A 31 -19.50 15.85 2.46
C ARG A 31 -20.44 15.42 1.31
N SER A 32 -20.53 16.20 0.23
CA SER A 32 -21.43 15.87 -0.89
C SER A 32 -20.70 15.78 -2.23
N GLU A 33 -21.25 14.98 -3.15
CA GLU A 33 -20.73 14.87 -4.51
C GLU A 33 -20.71 16.22 -5.25
N ASN A 34 -21.75 17.04 -5.05
CA ASN A 34 -21.82 18.37 -5.64
C ASN A 34 -20.69 19.29 -5.14
N GLN A 35 -20.39 19.26 -3.83
CA GLN A 35 -19.25 20.01 -3.29
C GLN A 35 -17.93 19.54 -3.90
N ARG A 36 -17.72 18.22 -4.05
CA ARG A 36 -16.52 17.68 -4.69
C ARG A 36 -16.41 18.09 -6.15
N LYS A 37 -17.51 18.12 -6.89
CA LYS A 37 -17.55 18.64 -8.27
C LYS A 37 -17.10 20.11 -8.33
N ILE A 38 -17.65 20.96 -7.46
CA ILE A 38 -17.26 22.39 -7.38
C ILE A 38 -15.77 22.54 -7.06
N LEU A 39 -15.24 21.73 -6.15
CA LEU A 39 -13.80 21.73 -5.81
C LEU A 39 -12.94 21.25 -6.97
N LEU A 40 -13.36 20.22 -7.71
CA LEU A 40 -12.67 19.75 -8.90
C LEU A 40 -12.62 20.81 -9.99
N ASP A 41 -13.73 21.48 -10.24
CA ASP A 41 -13.79 22.57 -11.22
C ASP A 41 -12.87 23.73 -10.79
N ARG A 42 -12.89 24.10 -9.50
CA ARG A 42 -11.99 25.11 -8.91
C ARG A 42 -10.52 24.73 -9.08
N TYR A 43 -10.16 23.47 -8.84
CA TYR A 43 -8.77 23.00 -8.88
C TYR A 43 -8.34 22.44 -10.24
N SER A 44 -9.22 22.44 -11.25
CA SER A 44 -8.96 21.88 -12.58
C SER A 44 -7.65 22.39 -13.22
N PRO A 45 -7.31 23.70 -13.18
CA PRO A 45 -6.03 24.17 -13.72
C PRO A 45 -4.82 23.52 -13.04
N PHE A 46 -4.85 23.36 -11.72
CA PHE A 46 -3.77 22.74 -10.97
C PHE A 46 -3.70 21.23 -11.22
N ILE A 47 -4.86 20.56 -11.26
CA ILE A 47 -4.97 19.13 -11.59
C ILE A 47 -4.37 18.85 -12.97
N ASN A 48 -4.66 19.68 -13.98
CA ASN A 48 -4.12 19.47 -15.33
C ASN A 48 -2.59 19.60 -15.37
N ILE A 49 -2.01 20.56 -14.63
CA ILE A 49 -0.54 20.64 -14.46
C ILE A 49 0.02 19.35 -13.85
N LEU A 50 -0.64 18.79 -12.84
CA LEU A 50 -0.20 17.53 -12.23
C LEU A 50 -0.33 16.35 -13.19
N LYS A 51 -1.39 16.30 -14.01
CA LYS A 51 -1.56 15.25 -15.02
C LYS A 51 -0.43 15.25 -16.04
N ASP A 52 -0.08 16.41 -16.58
CA ASP A 52 1.01 16.55 -17.55
C ASP A 52 2.36 16.11 -16.95
N ARG A 53 2.60 16.52 -15.70
CA ARG A 53 3.82 16.11 -14.96
C ARG A 53 3.85 14.62 -14.68
N PHE A 54 2.72 14.03 -14.28
CA PHE A 54 2.62 12.59 -14.04
C PHE A 54 2.87 11.80 -15.33
N LYS A 55 2.29 12.24 -16.46
CA LYS A 55 2.51 11.63 -17.77
C LYS A 55 3.98 11.71 -18.19
N ASN A 56 4.62 12.86 -18.02
CA ASN A 56 6.05 13.01 -18.29
C ASN A 56 6.90 12.08 -17.39
N LEU A 57 6.55 11.95 -16.10
CA LEU A 57 7.21 11.04 -15.18
C LEU A 57 7.10 9.57 -15.64
N VAL A 58 5.95 9.14 -16.17
CA VAL A 58 5.76 7.79 -16.73
C VAL A 58 6.67 7.55 -17.93
N TYR A 59 6.76 8.49 -18.88
CA TYR A 59 7.68 8.36 -20.02
C TYR A 59 9.15 8.28 -19.57
N GLU A 60 9.58 9.13 -18.64
CA GLU A 60 10.97 9.13 -18.15
C GLU A 60 11.32 7.83 -17.42
N ARG A 61 10.36 7.24 -16.70
CA ARG A 61 10.48 5.91 -16.10
C ARG A 61 10.61 4.81 -17.16
N ASN A 62 9.77 4.82 -18.19
CA ASN A 62 9.89 3.85 -19.29
C ASN A 62 11.22 3.97 -20.03
N LYS A 63 11.71 5.19 -20.29
CA LYS A 63 13.07 5.40 -20.85
C LYS A 63 14.15 4.78 -19.95
N LEU A 64 14.06 4.96 -18.63
CA LEU A 64 14.99 4.34 -17.69
C LEU A 64 14.94 2.81 -17.78
N ALA A 65 13.76 2.21 -17.87
CA ALA A 65 13.60 0.76 -18.04
C ALA A 65 14.23 0.24 -19.34
N GLN A 66 14.03 0.96 -20.45
CA GLN A 66 14.61 0.63 -21.74
C GLN A 66 16.14 0.67 -21.71
N ILE A 67 16.73 1.67 -21.05
CA ILE A 67 18.19 1.74 -20.80
C ILE A 67 18.69 0.52 -20.00
N LYS A 68 17.82 -0.09 -19.19
CA LYS A 68 18.10 -1.31 -18.42
C LYS A 68 17.76 -2.61 -19.16
N GLY A 69 17.29 -2.53 -20.41
CA GLY A 69 16.95 -3.70 -21.22
C GLY A 69 15.55 -4.27 -20.96
N PHE A 70 14.66 -3.50 -20.33
CA PHE A 70 13.27 -3.88 -20.09
C PHE A 70 12.33 -3.15 -21.06
N ASN A 71 11.18 -3.76 -21.36
CA ASN A 71 10.18 -3.18 -22.27
C ASN A 71 9.51 -1.94 -21.67
N ASN A 72 9.18 -2.01 -20.38
CA ASN A 72 8.49 -0.96 -19.63
C ASN A 72 9.02 -0.91 -18.19
N PHE A 73 8.64 0.15 -17.47
CA PHE A 73 9.09 0.35 -16.09
C PHE A 73 8.46 -0.62 -15.08
N PHE A 74 7.24 -1.09 -15.31
CA PHE A 74 6.56 -2.04 -14.43
C PHE A 74 7.34 -3.36 -14.33
N ASP A 75 7.75 -3.92 -15.47
CA ASP A 75 8.54 -5.14 -15.55
C ASP A 75 9.92 -4.97 -14.91
N TYR A 76 10.53 -3.79 -15.11
CA TYR A 76 11.82 -3.47 -14.49
C TYR A 76 11.72 -3.46 -12.95
N VAL A 77 10.68 -2.84 -12.37
CA VAL A 77 10.50 -2.84 -10.91
C VAL A 77 10.17 -4.24 -10.40
N ALA A 78 9.31 -4.99 -11.09
CA ALA A 78 8.99 -6.36 -10.71
C ALA A 78 10.24 -7.29 -10.68
N ASP A 79 11.15 -7.15 -11.65
CA ASP A 79 12.43 -7.87 -11.61
C ASP A 79 13.37 -7.35 -10.51
N TRP A 80 13.44 -6.03 -10.31
CA TRP A 80 14.27 -5.42 -9.27
C TRP A 80 13.89 -5.96 -7.88
N ASP A 81 12.60 -6.02 -7.58
CA ASP A 81 12.07 -6.54 -6.31
C ASP A 81 11.99 -8.08 -6.26
N LYS A 82 12.37 -8.75 -7.35
CA LYS A 82 12.32 -10.21 -7.56
C LYS A 82 10.95 -10.80 -7.25
N VAL A 83 9.89 -10.15 -7.73
CA VAL A 83 8.54 -10.69 -7.69
C VAL A 83 8.51 -11.96 -8.55
N PRO A 84 8.06 -13.13 -8.03
CA PRO A 84 8.04 -14.35 -8.82
C PRO A 84 7.12 -14.24 -10.03
N ALA A 85 7.67 -14.40 -11.24
CA ALA A 85 6.95 -14.20 -12.50
C ALA A 85 5.60 -14.92 -12.57
N ARG A 86 5.57 -16.21 -12.17
CA ARG A 86 4.33 -17.00 -12.12
C ARG A 86 3.28 -16.41 -11.18
N LYS A 87 3.68 -15.85 -10.04
CA LYS A 87 2.75 -15.22 -9.09
C LYS A 87 2.26 -13.86 -9.62
N LEU A 88 3.13 -13.10 -10.29
CA LEU A 88 2.76 -11.85 -10.94
C LEU A 88 1.75 -12.08 -12.07
N GLU A 89 2.04 -13.02 -12.98
CA GLU A 89 1.12 -13.42 -14.05
C GLU A 89 -0.23 -13.88 -13.49
N ASN A 90 -0.19 -14.71 -12.44
CA ASN A 90 -1.40 -15.16 -11.76
C ASN A 90 -2.21 -14.01 -11.14
N PHE A 91 -1.55 -12.97 -10.63
CA PHE A 91 -2.23 -11.76 -10.17
C PHE A 91 -2.86 -11.00 -11.33
N LEU A 92 -2.09 -10.64 -12.36
CA LEU A 92 -2.59 -9.85 -13.49
C LEU A 92 -3.77 -10.53 -14.20
N LYS A 93 -3.74 -11.87 -14.31
CA LYS A 93 -4.82 -12.65 -14.93
C LYS A 93 -6.08 -12.74 -14.06
N ASN A 94 -5.93 -12.87 -12.74
CA ASN A 94 -7.04 -13.24 -11.86
C ASN A 94 -7.43 -12.16 -10.85
N ALA A 95 -6.85 -10.96 -10.88
CA ALA A 95 -7.10 -9.90 -9.91
C ALA A 95 -8.61 -9.60 -9.73
N VAL A 96 -9.37 -9.56 -10.82
CA VAL A 96 -10.82 -9.33 -10.85
C VAL A 96 -11.59 -10.48 -10.21
N GLU A 97 -11.25 -11.73 -10.55
CA GLU A 97 -11.91 -12.89 -9.95
C GLU A 97 -11.59 -12.99 -8.45
N THR A 98 -10.33 -12.73 -8.08
CA THR A 98 -9.88 -12.73 -6.68
C THR A 98 -10.56 -11.62 -5.88
N SER A 99 -10.67 -10.39 -6.41
CA SER A 99 -11.35 -9.29 -5.71
C SER A 99 -12.83 -9.62 -5.49
N GLN A 100 -13.50 -10.19 -6.50
CA GLN A 100 -14.88 -10.62 -6.39
C GLN A 100 -15.05 -11.69 -5.31
N LYS A 101 -14.17 -12.71 -5.26
CA LYS A 101 -14.14 -13.72 -4.19
C LYS A 101 -13.91 -13.11 -2.82
N ILE A 102 -12.99 -12.14 -2.68
CA ILE A 102 -12.75 -11.43 -1.42
C ILE A 102 -14.02 -10.72 -0.95
N LEU A 103 -14.68 -9.99 -1.84
CA LEU A 103 -15.90 -9.25 -1.56
C LEU A 103 -17.09 -10.18 -1.24
N ASP A 104 -17.19 -11.34 -1.88
CA ASP A 104 -18.23 -12.35 -1.61
C ASP A 104 -18.09 -13.01 -0.24
N ASN A 105 -16.88 -13.07 0.32
CA ASN A 105 -16.60 -13.67 1.62
C ASN A 105 -16.70 -12.67 2.79
N LEU A 106 -17.07 -11.40 2.54
CA LEU A 106 -17.30 -10.43 3.62
C LEU A 106 -18.63 -10.76 4.36
N PRO A 107 -18.62 -10.94 5.70
CA PRO A 107 -19.82 -11.36 6.44
C PRO A 107 -20.89 -10.27 6.47
N GLU A 108 -22.13 -10.66 6.11
CA GLU A 108 -23.36 -9.88 5.87
C GLU A 108 -23.18 -8.63 5.00
N LYS A 109 -24.03 -8.51 3.95
CA LYS A 109 -24.13 -7.40 2.99
C LYS A 109 -23.31 -6.20 3.43
N PHE A 110 -22.00 -6.26 3.14
CA PHE A 110 -21.16 -5.08 3.16
C PHE A 110 -21.79 -4.24 2.06
N LYS A 111 -22.74 -3.38 2.45
CA LYS A 111 -23.15 -2.27 1.61
C LYS A 111 -21.85 -1.52 1.49
N GLU A 112 -21.16 -1.75 0.38
CA GLU A 112 -19.98 -1.01 0.03
C GLU A 112 -20.34 0.43 0.33
N PRO A 113 -19.65 1.04 1.30
CA PRO A 113 -20.14 2.30 1.81
C PRO A 113 -20.29 3.28 0.66
N ALA A 114 -21.23 4.22 0.72
CA ALA A 114 -21.40 5.20 -0.37
C ALA A 114 -20.08 5.96 -0.70
N TRP A 115 -19.16 6.00 0.27
CA TRP A 115 -17.80 6.53 0.13
C TRP A 115 -16.77 5.52 -0.42
N LEU A 116 -17.10 4.25 -0.62
CA LEU A 116 -16.32 3.31 -1.43
C LEU A 116 -16.76 3.38 -2.89
N THR A 117 -18.06 3.59 -3.14
CA THR A 117 -18.75 3.61 -4.45
C THR A 117 -18.83 4.97 -5.13
N GLY A 118 -18.50 6.07 -4.43
CA GLY A 118 -18.48 7.41 -5.02
C GLY A 118 -17.33 7.64 -6.00
N ASN A 119 -17.51 8.58 -6.93
CA ASN A 119 -16.45 8.99 -7.86
C ASN A 119 -15.20 9.58 -7.16
N TYR A 120 -15.30 9.94 -5.87
CA TYR A 120 -14.34 10.78 -5.15
C TYR A 120 -14.24 10.41 -3.66
N ASN A 121 -13.32 9.52 -3.30
CA ASN A 121 -13.38 8.78 -2.02
C ASN A 121 -12.14 8.95 -1.13
N ASN A 122 -12.38 9.06 0.18
CA ASN A 122 -11.39 8.95 1.26
C ASN A 122 -11.17 7.46 1.60
N LEU A 123 -9.92 7.01 1.62
CA LEU A 123 -9.54 5.61 1.77
C LEU A 123 -9.08 5.25 3.19
N ASN A 124 -9.31 6.08 4.22
CA ASN A 124 -9.04 5.62 5.57
C ASN A 124 -10.12 4.65 6.06
N PHE A 125 -9.96 3.37 5.70
CA PHE A 125 -10.82 2.27 6.09
C PHE A 125 -10.82 2.01 7.60
N TYR A 126 -9.72 2.34 8.30
CA TYR A 126 -9.58 2.11 9.74
C TYR A 126 -10.24 3.19 10.59
N GLY A 127 -10.35 4.42 10.08
CA GLY A 127 -11.03 5.52 10.75
C GLY A 127 -12.53 5.29 10.99
N GLN A 128 -13.08 4.17 10.49
CA GLN A 128 -14.48 3.76 10.66
C GLN A 128 -14.67 2.54 11.56
N VAL A 129 -13.57 1.93 12.01
CA VAL A 129 -13.61 0.89 13.03
C VAL A 129 -13.70 1.58 14.39
N GLU A 130 -14.45 0.98 15.32
CA GLU A 130 -14.54 1.45 16.72
C GLU A 130 -13.13 1.72 17.29
N ASN A 131 -13.00 2.79 18.08
CA ASN A 131 -11.74 3.21 18.70
C ASN A 131 -11.27 2.16 19.73
N MET A 132 -10.68 1.07 19.26
CA MET A 132 -9.99 0.11 20.12
C MET A 132 -8.68 0.74 20.59
N LYS A 133 -8.51 0.82 21.90
CA LYS A 133 -7.25 1.24 22.51
C LYS A 133 -6.29 0.05 22.45
N ILE A 134 -5.26 0.18 21.62
CA ILE A 134 -4.18 -0.81 21.53
C ILE A 134 -2.90 -0.19 22.10
N ARG A 135 -2.18 -0.96 22.92
CA ARG A 135 -0.88 -0.59 23.47
C ARG A 135 0.22 -1.17 22.59
N ILE A 136 0.98 -0.27 21.98
CA ILE A 136 2.21 -0.62 21.27
C ILE A 136 3.38 -0.33 22.22
N PRO A 137 4.35 -1.26 22.39
CA PRO A 137 4.49 -2.55 21.68
C PRO A 137 3.76 -3.73 22.33
N ASP A 138 3.31 -3.59 23.58
CA ASP A 138 2.92 -4.69 24.46
C ASP A 138 1.87 -5.65 23.87
N ASP A 139 0.75 -5.14 23.34
CA ASP A 139 -0.35 -5.99 22.86
C ASP A 139 0.06 -6.75 21.58
N VAL A 140 0.92 -6.16 20.74
CA VAL A 140 1.46 -6.82 19.55
C VAL A 140 2.47 -7.90 19.95
N PHE A 141 3.37 -7.61 20.90
CA PHE A 141 4.31 -8.61 21.42
C PHE A 141 3.59 -9.78 22.10
N GLU A 142 2.54 -9.51 22.86
CA GLU A 142 1.70 -10.54 23.46
C GLU A 142 1.09 -11.45 22.39
N PHE A 143 0.56 -10.88 21.30
CA PHE A 143 0.08 -11.65 20.17
C PHE A 143 1.18 -12.53 19.55
N LEU A 144 2.37 -11.96 19.30
CA LEU A 144 3.49 -12.70 18.71
C LEU A 144 3.92 -13.88 19.59
N ILE A 145 3.92 -13.71 20.92
CA ILE A 145 4.22 -14.80 21.87
C ILE A 145 3.12 -15.86 21.84
N LYS A 146 1.86 -15.45 22.06
CA LYS A 146 0.75 -16.38 22.33
C LYS A 146 0.18 -17.06 21.08
N LYS A 147 0.22 -16.39 19.92
CA LYS A 147 -0.42 -16.86 18.69
C LYS A 147 0.58 -17.26 17.61
N ILE A 148 1.75 -16.62 17.56
CA ILE A 148 2.81 -16.93 16.59
C ILE A 148 3.94 -17.77 17.21
N ASN A 149 3.98 -17.91 18.54
CA ASN A 149 5.02 -18.63 19.29
C ASN A 149 6.43 -18.06 19.07
N VAL A 150 6.53 -16.74 18.91
CA VAL A 150 7.83 -16.04 18.89
C VAL A 150 8.42 -16.09 20.29
N LYS A 151 9.68 -16.50 20.40
CA LYS A 151 10.37 -16.61 21.69
C LYS A 151 10.73 -15.23 22.25
N ASN A 152 10.67 -15.09 23.57
CA ASN A 152 11.00 -13.85 24.27
C ASN A 152 12.43 -13.35 24.01
N ASP A 153 13.39 -14.26 23.81
CA ASP A 153 14.79 -13.92 23.49
C ASP A 153 14.97 -13.30 22.10
N VAL A 154 14.03 -13.54 21.18
CA VAL A 154 13.96 -12.86 19.88
C VAL A 154 13.37 -11.48 20.07
N LEU A 155 12.24 -11.36 20.77
CA LEU A 155 11.56 -10.07 20.98
C LEU A 155 12.40 -9.11 21.82
N SER A 156 13.21 -9.60 22.76
CA SER A 156 14.11 -8.77 23.56
C SER A 156 15.22 -8.08 22.75
N LYS A 157 15.44 -8.50 21.50
CA LYS A 157 16.38 -7.87 20.56
C LYS A 157 15.72 -6.81 19.68
N ILE A 158 14.41 -6.64 19.78
CA ILE A 158 13.66 -5.60 19.08
C ILE A 158 13.60 -4.37 19.99
N VAL A 159 14.30 -3.32 19.60
CA VAL A 159 14.32 -2.03 20.30
C VAL A 159 13.26 -1.14 19.65
N VAL A 160 12.31 -0.67 20.46
CA VAL A 160 11.20 0.16 19.98
C VAL A 160 11.49 1.62 20.32
N GLN A 161 11.45 2.51 19.33
CA GLN A 161 11.74 3.94 19.49
C GLN A 161 10.57 4.81 19.02
N GLU A 162 10.14 5.75 19.85
CA GLU A 162 9.16 6.76 19.45
C GLU A 162 9.81 7.83 18.57
N THR A 163 9.14 8.22 17.49
CA THR A 163 9.50 9.37 16.65
C THR A 163 8.32 10.35 16.54
N ASN A 164 8.65 11.62 16.28
CA ASN A 164 7.68 12.64 15.90
C ASN A 164 7.29 12.58 14.41
N ASP A 165 7.95 11.72 13.63
CA ASP A 165 7.61 11.51 12.24
C ASP A 165 6.18 10.95 12.13
N THR A 166 5.40 11.52 11.21
CA THR A 166 4.01 11.12 10.95
C THR A 166 3.91 9.86 10.11
N LEU A 167 5.01 9.50 9.43
CA LEU A 167 5.12 8.27 8.68
C LEU A 167 5.77 7.22 9.55
N TYR A 168 5.10 6.08 9.65
CA TYR A 168 5.69 4.85 10.10
C TYR A 168 6.85 4.52 9.15
N SER A 169 8.07 4.87 9.51
CA SER A 169 9.28 4.58 8.73
C SER A 169 10.11 3.63 9.56
N ALA A 170 9.92 2.35 9.31
CA ALA A 170 10.35 1.33 10.24
C ALA A 170 11.02 0.15 9.54
N GLU A 171 11.73 0.41 8.43
CA GLU A 171 12.74 -0.54 7.99
C GLU A 171 13.64 -0.86 9.18
N PRO A 172 13.69 -2.12 9.63
CA PRO A 172 14.34 -2.40 10.89
C PRO A 172 15.85 -2.27 10.74
N GLU A 173 16.46 -1.40 11.55
CA GLU A 173 17.90 -1.15 11.48
C GLU A 173 18.65 -2.09 12.42
N VAL A 174 19.70 -2.75 11.93
CA VAL A 174 20.53 -3.62 12.76
C VAL A 174 21.62 -2.78 13.42
N TYR A 175 21.55 -2.64 14.74
CA TYR A 175 22.55 -1.96 15.55
C TYR A 175 22.99 -2.83 16.71
N GLN A 176 24.29 -3.17 16.76
CA GLN A 176 24.88 -4.00 17.82
C GLN A 176 24.14 -5.34 18.05
N GLY A 177 23.60 -5.94 16.98
CA GLY A 177 22.85 -7.20 17.05
C GLY A 177 21.39 -7.07 17.49
N ASN A 178 20.93 -5.85 17.77
CA ASN A 178 19.52 -5.51 17.96
C ASN A 178 18.92 -4.98 16.66
N VAL A 179 17.60 -5.06 16.57
CA VAL A 179 16.81 -4.51 15.48
C VAL A 179 15.96 -3.37 16.01
N ILE A 180 16.06 -2.19 15.40
CA ILE A 180 15.33 -0.99 15.84
C ILE A 180 14.07 -0.81 15.00
N ILE A 181 12.91 -0.70 15.65
CA ILE A 181 11.62 -0.32 15.03
C ILE A 181 11.25 1.06 15.55
N LYS A 182 11.01 2.01 14.63
CA LYS A 182 10.59 3.38 14.96
C LYS A 182 9.07 3.51 14.76
N TYR A 183 8.36 4.09 15.72
CA TYR A 183 6.91 4.30 15.62
C TYR A 183 6.50 5.71 15.99
N SER A 184 5.42 6.22 15.38
CA SER A 184 4.95 7.59 15.66
C SER A 184 4.32 7.70 17.04
N LYS A 185 4.59 8.78 17.77
CA LYS A 185 4.02 9.05 19.11
C LYS A 185 2.49 9.22 19.12
N SER A 186 1.90 9.60 17.97
CA SER A 186 0.44 9.62 17.78
C SER A 186 -0.17 8.21 17.59
N GLY A 187 0.69 7.18 17.55
CA GLY A 187 0.46 5.84 17.04
C GLY A 187 -0.38 4.88 17.89
N ARG A 188 -1.42 5.35 18.58
CA ARG A 188 -2.29 4.50 19.41
C ARG A 188 -3.57 4.03 18.69
N ARG A 189 -3.58 4.11 17.36
CA ARG A 189 -4.72 3.69 16.55
C ARG A 189 -4.48 2.29 16.02
N ILE A 190 -5.55 1.67 15.54
CA ILE A 190 -5.51 0.30 15.04
C ILE A 190 -4.59 0.14 13.82
N GLU A 191 -4.53 1.15 12.95
CA GLU A 191 -3.65 1.17 11.79
C GLU A 191 -2.18 1.13 12.19
N ASP A 192 -1.82 1.85 13.27
CA ASP A 192 -0.46 1.93 13.78
C ASP A 192 -0.05 0.58 14.40
N ALA A 193 -0.97 -0.12 15.06
CA ALA A 193 -0.70 -1.44 15.62
C ALA A 193 -0.53 -2.52 14.53
N ILE A 194 -1.32 -2.45 13.46
CA ILE A 194 -1.18 -3.32 12.29
C ILE A 194 0.16 -3.03 11.60
N GLY A 195 0.50 -1.77 11.39
CA GLY A 195 1.83 -1.37 10.89
C GLY A 195 2.97 -1.87 11.78
N PHE A 196 2.87 -1.72 13.11
CA PHE A 196 3.88 -2.24 14.03
C PHE A 196 4.02 -3.76 13.95
N SER A 197 2.92 -4.49 13.77
CA SER A 197 2.98 -5.95 13.57
C SER A 197 3.69 -6.34 12.28
N HIS A 198 3.51 -5.56 11.20
CA HIS A 198 4.20 -5.75 9.93
C HIS A 198 5.73 -5.63 10.12
N GLU A 199 6.18 -4.57 10.78
CA GLU A 199 7.62 -4.36 11.03
C GLU A 199 8.22 -5.35 12.02
N CYS A 200 7.44 -5.82 12.98
CA CYS A 200 7.86 -6.95 13.81
C CYS A 200 8.16 -8.17 12.94
N GLY A 201 7.39 -8.39 11.87
CA GLY A 201 7.66 -9.46 10.92
C GLY A 201 8.98 -9.30 10.17
N HIS A 202 9.30 -8.07 9.72
CA HIS A 202 10.63 -7.78 9.18
C HIS A 202 11.73 -8.00 10.23
N ALA A 203 11.55 -7.51 11.46
CA ALA A 203 12.55 -7.62 12.52
C ALA A 203 12.85 -9.08 12.91
N ILE A 204 11.81 -9.90 13.04
CA ILE A 204 11.95 -11.33 13.33
C ILE A 204 12.72 -12.04 12.22
N GLU A 205 12.40 -11.75 10.95
CA GLU A 205 13.10 -12.36 9.82
C GLU A 205 14.57 -11.91 9.76
N LEU A 206 14.85 -10.62 9.98
CA LEU A 206 16.23 -10.11 10.05
C LEU A 206 17.05 -10.81 11.14
N LEU A 207 16.51 -10.94 12.35
CA LEU A 207 17.16 -11.67 13.45
C LEU A 207 17.39 -13.15 13.10
N SER A 208 16.44 -13.79 12.41
CA SER A 208 16.56 -15.16 11.91
C SER A 208 17.69 -15.31 10.89
N LEU A 209 17.82 -14.37 9.95
CA LEU A 209 18.89 -14.34 8.95
C LEU A 209 20.25 -14.11 9.60
N ILE A 210 20.36 -13.15 10.53
CA ILE A 210 21.58 -12.86 11.29
C ILE A 210 22.04 -14.10 12.06
N LYS A 211 21.12 -14.81 12.74
CA LYS A 211 21.43 -16.05 13.47
C LYS A 211 22.00 -17.14 12.55
N LYS A 212 21.61 -17.14 11.27
CA LYS A 212 22.10 -18.07 10.23
C LYS A 212 23.35 -17.55 9.51
N ASN A 213 23.94 -16.43 9.94
CA ASN A 213 25.05 -15.75 9.26
C ASN A 213 24.71 -15.34 7.81
N ILE A 214 23.43 -15.05 7.52
CA ILE A 214 22.98 -14.56 6.23
C ILE A 214 22.80 -13.04 6.33
N LYS A 215 23.43 -12.30 5.40
CA LYS A 215 23.22 -10.85 5.32
C LYS A 215 21.76 -10.55 4.95
N PRO A 216 21.09 -9.57 5.59
CA PRO A 216 19.75 -9.12 5.21
C PRO A 216 19.55 -8.84 3.72
N THR A 217 20.56 -8.24 3.08
CA THR A 217 20.58 -7.94 1.64
C THR A 217 20.70 -9.17 0.75
N GLY A 218 20.92 -10.35 1.32
CA GLY A 218 20.97 -11.62 0.60
C GLY A 218 19.60 -12.17 0.20
N LYS A 219 18.51 -11.48 0.56
CA LYS A 219 17.13 -11.79 0.15
C LYS A 219 16.47 -10.57 -0.51
N PRO A 220 15.62 -10.78 -1.53
CA PRO A 220 14.96 -9.68 -2.24
C PRO A 220 13.80 -9.07 -1.45
N SER A 221 13.36 -7.88 -1.85
CA SER A 221 12.22 -7.15 -1.25
C SER A 221 10.98 -8.03 -1.12
N TYR A 222 10.58 -8.72 -2.20
CA TYR A 222 9.41 -9.59 -2.22
C TYR A 222 9.43 -10.64 -1.08
N TYR A 223 10.59 -11.23 -0.81
CA TYR A 223 10.72 -12.25 0.24
C TYR A 223 10.47 -11.66 1.64
N HIS A 224 11.03 -10.48 1.91
CA HIS A 224 10.87 -9.81 3.20
C HIS A 224 9.42 -9.38 3.43
N GLU A 225 8.80 -8.78 2.41
CA GLU A 225 7.40 -8.35 2.44
C GLU A 225 6.44 -9.53 2.62
N GLU A 226 6.70 -10.67 1.97
CA GLU A 226 5.86 -11.87 2.12
C GLU A 226 5.82 -12.36 3.58
N LYS A 227 6.94 -12.26 4.32
CA LYS A 227 7.00 -12.63 5.74
C LYS A 227 6.30 -11.61 6.64
N ALA A 228 6.53 -10.32 6.41
CA ALA A 228 5.91 -9.26 7.20
C ALA A 228 4.39 -9.23 7.03
N VAL A 229 3.91 -9.37 5.80
CA VAL A 229 2.48 -9.43 5.49
C VAL A 229 1.79 -10.63 6.14
N ASP A 230 2.42 -11.81 6.22
CA ASP A 230 1.81 -12.97 6.91
C ASP A 230 1.51 -12.66 8.39
N ILE A 231 2.47 -12.04 9.10
CA ILE A 231 2.28 -11.64 10.51
C ILE A 231 1.21 -10.56 10.62
N GLU A 232 1.27 -9.54 9.77
CA GLU A 232 0.29 -8.46 9.72
C GLU A 232 -1.15 -8.99 9.52
N LEU A 233 -1.35 -9.90 8.57
CA LEU A 233 -2.65 -10.49 8.29
C LEU A 233 -3.17 -11.32 9.46
N ARG A 234 -2.31 -12.09 10.13
CA ARG A 234 -2.71 -12.87 11.32
C ARG A 234 -3.04 -11.96 12.49
N TYR A 235 -2.29 -10.88 12.69
CA TYR A 235 -2.57 -9.90 13.73
C TYR A 235 -3.91 -9.21 13.49
N ALA A 236 -4.16 -8.70 12.28
CA ALA A 236 -5.42 -8.05 11.91
C ALA A 236 -6.63 -8.96 12.15
N LYS A 237 -6.52 -10.28 11.88
CA LYS A 237 -7.59 -11.25 12.15
C LYS A 237 -7.87 -11.45 13.62
N SER A 238 -6.83 -11.40 14.45
CA SER A 238 -6.96 -11.63 15.88
C SER A 238 -7.72 -10.50 16.61
N LEU A 239 -7.85 -9.33 15.98
CA LEU A 239 -8.47 -8.16 16.58
C LEU A 239 -10.01 -8.16 16.45
N SER A 240 -10.54 -8.10 15.23
CA SER A 240 -11.99 -8.19 14.98
C SER A 240 -12.32 -8.38 13.49
N ARG A 241 -13.52 -8.90 13.21
CA ARG A 241 -14.04 -9.01 11.84
C ARG A 241 -14.17 -7.65 11.13
N ASN A 242 -14.46 -6.57 11.88
CA ASN A 242 -14.58 -5.22 11.30
C ASN A 242 -13.22 -4.67 10.83
N ILE A 243 -12.14 -5.04 11.49
CA ILE A 243 -10.77 -4.67 11.07
C ILE A 243 -10.38 -5.39 9.80
N ILE A 244 -10.76 -6.67 9.67
CA ILE A 244 -10.56 -7.41 8.41
C ILE A 244 -11.36 -6.78 7.28
N LYS A 245 -12.60 -6.34 7.52
CA LYS A 245 -13.38 -5.57 6.52
C LYS A 245 -12.64 -4.31 6.09
N ALA A 246 -12.12 -3.53 7.04
CA ALA A 246 -11.31 -2.35 6.74
C ALA A 246 -10.04 -2.70 5.95
N ARG A 247 -9.36 -3.80 6.30
CA ARG A 247 -8.15 -4.25 5.61
C ARG A 247 -8.43 -4.69 4.17
N VAL A 248 -9.57 -5.33 3.90
CA VAL A 248 -9.98 -5.69 2.54
C VAL A 248 -10.03 -4.47 1.62
N GLY A 249 -10.51 -3.32 2.11
CA GLY A 249 -10.47 -2.07 1.35
C GLY A 249 -9.05 -1.66 0.92
N ASN A 250 -8.06 -1.82 1.80
CA ASN A 250 -6.66 -1.59 1.47
C ASN A 250 -6.14 -2.57 0.42
N PHE A 251 -6.55 -3.84 0.45
CA PHE A 251 -6.15 -4.83 -0.56
C PHE A 251 -6.68 -4.45 -1.94
N LEU A 252 -7.97 -4.10 -2.03
CA LEU A 252 -8.59 -3.71 -3.29
C LEU A 252 -7.95 -2.42 -3.83
N TYR A 253 -7.63 -1.47 -2.97
CA TYR A 253 -6.90 -0.27 -3.38
C TYR A 253 -5.50 -0.59 -3.93
N THR A 254 -4.80 -1.52 -3.28
CA THR A 254 -3.48 -1.99 -3.73
C THR A 254 -3.58 -2.67 -5.10
N PHE A 255 -4.61 -3.52 -5.30
CA PHE A 255 -4.86 -4.15 -6.61
C PHE A 255 -5.14 -3.10 -7.68
N ALA A 256 -6.03 -2.12 -7.41
CA ALA A 256 -6.36 -1.07 -8.36
C ALA A 256 -5.12 -0.27 -8.77
N ASN A 257 -4.25 0.10 -7.82
CA ASN A 257 -3.02 0.83 -8.13
C ASN A 257 -2.05 -0.01 -8.98
N SER A 258 -1.87 -1.29 -8.65
CA SER A 258 -0.97 -2.16 -9.42
C SER A 258 -1.48 -2.39 -10.85
N LEU A 259 -2.79 -2.58 -11.04
CA LEU A 259 -3.41 -2.69 -12.37
C LEU A 259 -3.31 -1.37 -13.16
N PHE A 260 -3.50 -0.23 -12.49
CA PHE A 260 -3.35 1.08 -13.11
C PHE A 260 -1.91 1.31 -13.58
N GLU A 261 -0.92 1.04 -12.73
CA GLU A 261 0.49 1.18 -13.09
C GLU A 261 0.88 0.22 -14.22
N HIS A 262 0.41 -1.03 -14.17
CA HIS A 262 0.60 -1.99 -15.27
C HIS A 262 0.06 -1.45 -16.60
N GLU A 263 -1.13 -0.85 -16.61
CA GLU A 263 -1.73 -0.29 -17.83
C GLU A 263 -0.92 0.89 -18.38
N ILE A 264 -0.63 1.90 -17.55
CA ILE A 264 0.03 3.13 -18.05
C ILE A 264 1.49 2.91 -18.42
N TYR A 265 2.20 1.96 -17.80
CA TYR A 265 3.58 1.68 -18.20
C TYR A 265 3.65 0.85 -19.48
N ASN A 266 2.66 -0.02 -19.75
CA ASN A 266 2.54 -0.71 -21.03
C ASN A 266 2.04 0.19 -22.15
N ASN A 267 1.11 1.09 -21.85
CA ASN A 267 0.43 1.97 -22.81
C ASN A 267 0.57 3.45 -22.39
N PRO A 268 1.78 4.05 -22.46
CA PRO A 268 2.02 5.39 -21.90
C PRO A 268 1.24 6.52 -22.57
N ASP A 269 0.67 6.27 -23.77
CA ASP A 269 -0.16 7.21 -24.51
C ASP A 269 -1.66 7.13 -24.18
N CYS A 270 -2.09 6.20 -23.33
CA CYS A 270 -3.51 6.01 -22.99
C CYS A 270 -4.10 7.20 -22.21
N ASP A 271 -5.43 7.22 -22.06
CA ASP A 271 -6.10 8.17 -21.16
C ASP A 271 -5.99 7.66 -19.71
N TYR A 272 -5.16 8.33 -18.90
CA TYR A 272 -4.85 7.88 -17.54
C TYR A 272 -6.04 7.99 -16.59
N GLU A 273 -6.97 8.92 -16.83
CA GLU A 273 -8.17 9.02 -16.01
C GLU A 273 -9.10 7.84 -16.24
N VAL A 274 -9.20 7.39 -17.50
CA VAL A 274 -9.97 6.21 -17.88
C VAL A 274 -9.28 4.95 -17.37
N ALA A 275 -7.95 4.84 -17.53
CA ALA A 275 -7.18 3.70 -17.00
C ALA A 275 -7.33 3.57 -15.48
N TYR A 276 -7.25 4.68 -14.74
CA TYR A 276 -7.41 4.67 -13.29
C TYR A 276 -8.84 4.32 -12.86
N ALA A 277 -9.85 4.87 -13.54
CA ALA A 277 -11.26 4.53 -13.31
C ALA A 277 -11.53 3.02 -13.56
N ASN A 278 -11.07 2.49 -14.70
CA ASN A 278 -11.21 1.08 -15.05
C ASN A 278 -10.54 0.16 -14.02
N SER A 279 -9.31 0.49 -13.61
CA SER A 279 -8.56 -0.30 -12.63
C SER A 279 -9.29 -0.41 -11.30
N ARG A 280 -9.97 0.67 -10.88
CA ARG A 280 -10.80 0.67 -9.67
C ARG A 280 -12.11 -0.11 -9.87
N ASN A 281 -12.83 0.14 -10.97
CA ASN A 281 -14.07 -0.57 -11.31
C ASN A 281 -13.88 -2.09 -11.40
N ASN A 282 -12.69 -2.53 -11.84
CA ASN A 282 -12.35 -3.94 -11.99
C ASN A 282 -12.25 -4.67 -10.65
N VAL A 283 -11.93 -3.97 -9.55
CA VAL A 283 -11.64 -4.60 -8.25
C VAL A 283 -12.63 -4.24 -7.14
N CYS A 284 -13.42 -3.19 -7.32
CA CYS A 284 -14.49 -2.79 -6.41
C CYS A 284 -15.85 -2.85 -7.13
N ARG A 285 -16.94 -3.22 -6.46
CA ARG A 285 -18.25 -3.26 -7.12
C ARG A 285 -18.81 -1.85 -7.27
N GLN A 286 -19.75 -1.70 -8.21
CA GLN A 286 -20.67 -0.57 -8.31
C GLN A 286 -20.05 0.84 -8.35
N LEU A 287 -18.74 0.98 -8.61
CA LEU A 287 -18.09 2.27 -8.78
C LEU A 287 -18.56 2.99 -10.04
N ASN A 288 -18.69 2.24 -11.15
CA ASN A 288 -19.12 2.74 -12.46
C ASN A 288 -18.41 4.05 -12.89
N GLN A 289 -17.15 4.21 -12.50
CA GLN A 289 -16.34 5.39 -12.80
C GLN A 289 -16.01 5.40 -14.30
N ILE A 290 -16.20 6.54 -14.97
CA ILE A 290 -15.80 6.67 -16.38
C ILE A 290 -14.41 7.33 -16.49
N ARG A 291 -14.16 8.33 -15.64
CA ARG A 291 -12.89 9.07 -15.55
C ARG A 291 -12.60 9.37 -14.09
N ASN A 292 -11.34 9.28 -13.69
CA ASN A 292 -10.93 9.62 -12.33
C ASN A 292 -9.54 10.28 -12.32
N PRO A 293 -9.44 11.57 -11.99
CA PRO A 293 -8.15 12.28 -11.96
C PRO A 293 -7.34 12.04 -10.68
N PHE A 294 -7.85 11.28 -9.69
CA PHE A 294 -7.25 11.26 -8.35
C PHE A 294 -5.89 10.57 -8.25
N TYR A 295 -5.46 9.85 -9.29
CA TYR A 295 -4.12 9.26 -9.33
C TYR A 295 -3.01 10.32 -9.13
N VAL A 296 -3.24 11.58 -9.54
CA VAL A 296 -2.27 12.67 -9.36
C VAL A 296 -2.10 13.12 -7.90
N PHE A 297 -3.06 12.81 -7.03
CA PHE A 297 -2.95 13.11 -5.61
C PHE A 297 -2.33 11.95 -4.81
N ASN A 298 -2.15 10.79 -5.44
CA ASN A 298 -1.57 9.62 -4.79
C ASN A 298 -0.04 9.73 -4.75
N THR A 299 0.49 10.15 -3.61
CA THR A 299 1.93 10.29 -3.37
C THR A 299 2.69 8.97 -3.52
N PHE A 300 2.07 7.81 -3.31
CA PHE A 300 2.72 6.51 -3.52
C PHE A 300 2.98 6.23 -5.01
N LEU A 301 2.03 6.48 -5.91
CA LEU A 301 2.24 6.33 -7.36
C LEU A 301 3.36 7.25 -7.88
N VAL A 302 3.52 8.40 -7.22
CA VAL A 302 4.55 9.38 -7.52
C VAL A 302 5.89 8.98 -6.92
N GLU A 303 6.00 8.63 -5.66
CA GLU A 303 7.29 8.49 -4.96
C GLU A 303 7.80 7.05 -4.89
N TYR A 304 6.88 6.09 -4.90
CA TYR A 304 7.11 4.66 -4.73
C TYR A 304 6.39 3.89 -5.85
N PRO A 305 6.76 4.12 -7.13
CA PRO A 305 6.06 3.50 -8.24
C PRO A 305 6.16 1.97 -8.17
N CYS A 306 5.07 1.31 -8.52
CA CYS A 306 4.89 -0.14 -8.50
C CYS A 306 5.05 -0.78 -7.11
N TYR A 307 5.14 0.00 -6.03
CA TYR A 307 5.21 -0.52 -4.66
C TYR A 307 4.00 -1.40 -4.33
N SER A 308 2.81 -1.00 -4.79
CA SER A 308 1.59 -1.80 -4.64
C SER A 308 1.64 -3.16 -5.33
N THR A 309 2.56 -3.39 -6.27
CA THR A 309 2.65 -4.67 -7.01
C THR A 309 3.10 -5.82 -6.11
N ILE A 310 4.10 -5.61 -5.24
CA ILE A 310 4.55 -6.66 -4.30
C ILE A 310 3.38 -7.11 -3.42
N TYR A 311 2.72 -6.15 -2.78
CA TYR A 311 1.57 -6.40 -1.91
C TYR A 311 0.41 -7.05 -2.66
N SER A 312 0.09 -6.58 -3.88
CA SER A 312 -0.98 -7.17 -4.70
C SER A 312 -0.73 -8.65 -4.97
N VAL A 313 0.51 -9.00 -5.33
CA VAL A 313 0.89 -10.40 -5.59
C VAL A 313 0.82 -11.25 -4.32
N ILE A 314 1.27 -10.72 -3.18
CA ILE A 314 1.20 -11.41 -1.88
C ILE A 314 -0.26 -11.62 -1.47
N TYR A 315 -1.11 -10.59 -1.50
CA TYR A 315 -2.52 -10.69 -1.14
C TYR A 315 -3.29 -11.61 -2.08
N ASN A 316 -3.05 -11.53 -3.39
CA ASN A 316 -3.66 -12.45 -4.36
C ASN A 316 -3.27 -13.92 -4.10
N SER A 317 -2.05 -14.16 -3.61
CA SER A 317 -1.62 -15.53 -3.27
C SER A 317 -2.21 -16.03 -1.95
N ASN A 318 -2.54 -15.11 -1.02
CA ASN A 318 -2.95 -15.42 0.35
C ASN A 318 -4.42 -15.12 0.65
N TYR A 319 -5.23 -14.73 -0.35
CA TYR A 319 -6.56 -14.20 -0.08
C TYR A 319 -7.48 -15.18 0.65
N LYS A 320 -7.33 -16.49 0.39
CA LYS A 320 -8.09 -17.53 1.09
C LYS A 320 -7.82 -17.51 2.58
N ASN A 321 -6.57 -17.27 2.97
CA ASN A 321 -6.19 -17.22 4.37
C ASN A 321 -6.91 -16.07 5.08
N ILE A 322 -7.31 -14.98 4.40
CA ILE A 322 -8.01 -13.83 5.01
C ILE A 322 -9.28 -14.25 5.75
N PHE A 323 -9.98 -15.29 5.28
CA PHE A 323 -11.33 -15.65 5.73
C PHE A 323 -11.44 -16.99 6.47
N VAL A 324 -10.37 -17.79 6.50
CA VAL A 324 -10.38 -19.07 7.23
C VAL A 324 -10.12 -18.79 8.72
N GLU A 325 -11.08 -19.16 9.58
CA GLU A 325 -10.99 -19.09 11.05
C GLU A 325 -10.15 -20.22 11.65
#